data_AF-A0A519YBX4-F1
#
_entry.id   AF-A0A519YBX4-F1
#
_cell.length_a   1.000
_cell.length_b   1.000
_cell.length_c   1.000
_cell.angle_alpha   90.00
_cell.angle_beta   90.00
_cell.angle_gamma   90.00
#
_symmetry.space_group_name_H-M   'P 1'
#
loop_
_entity.id
_entity.type
_entity.pdbx_description
1 polymer ?
#
loop_
_entity_poly.entity_id
_entity_poly.type
_entity_poly.pdbx_seq_one_letter_code
_entity_poly.pdbx_strand_id
1 'polypeptide(L)'
;MQPLPDSYRHRGQRRALVTLLREQRNIRDERVLAAINAVPRHLFFEPAFEAHAYHDKAFPIGEGQTISQPSTVAYQTELLGIRPGQRLLEVGTGSGYQFAVLCQLADNVQSIE
;
A
#
# COMPACT_ATOMS: atom_id res chain seq x y z
N MET A 1 -21.27 8.22 -2.30
CA MET A 1 -20.45 7.66 -3.40
C MET A 1 -20.29 6.18 -3.12
N GLN A 2 -20.72 5.28 -4.01
CA GLN A 2 -20.49 3.84 -3.79
C GLN A 2 -18.98 3.57 -3.84
N PRO A 3 -18.41 2.76 -2.92
CA PRO A 3 -17.00 2.42 -2.97
C PRO A 3 -16.68 1.71 -4.29
N LEU A 4 -15.55 2.05 -4.89
CA LEU A 4 -15.06 1.40 -6.11
C LEU A 4 -14.99 -0.12 -5.87
N PRO A 5 -15.52 -0.97 -6.78
CA PRO A 5 -15.45 -2.41 -6.60
C PRO A 5 -14.02 -2.93 -6.81
N ASP A 6 -13.55 -3.84 -5.94
CA ASP A 6 -12.30 -4.59 -6.19
C ASP A 6 -12.53 -5.65 -7.28
N SER A 7 -12.51 -5.18 -8.53
CA SER A 7 -12.79 -5.97 -9.71
C SER A 7 -11.68 -6.99 -10.02
N TYR A 8 -11.95 -7.94 -10.92
CA TYR A 8 -10.91 -8.85 -11.44
C TYR A 8 -9.74 -8.10 -12.09
N ARG A 9 -10.01 -6.92 -12.71
CA ARG A 9 -8.99 -6.03 -13.27
C ARG A 9 -8.04 -5.53 -12.18
N HIS A 10 -8.59 -5.04 -11.07
CA HIS A 10 -7.79 -4.53 -9.94
C HIS A 10 -6.93 -5.62 -9.31
N ARG A 11 -7.49 -6.82 -9.11
CA ARG A 11 -6.70 -7.98 -8.67
C ARG A 11 -5.56 -8.31 -9.64
N GLY A 12 -5.79 -8.23 -10.95
CA GLY A 12 -4.76 -8.43 -11.97
C GLY A 12 -3.64 -7.38 -11.92
N GLN A 13 -4.00 -6.10 -11.86
CA GLN A 13 -3.04 -5.00 -11.78
C GLN A 13 -2.21 -5.06 -10.49
N ARG A 14 -2.83 -5.43 -9.36
CA ARG A 14 -2.15 -5.60 -8.08
C ARG A 14 -1.16 -6.75 -8.09
N ARG A 15 -1.49 -7.89 -8.72
CA ARG A 15 -0.52 -8.97 -8.93
C ARG A 15 0.66 -8.53 -9.79
N ALA A 16 0.40 -7.80 -10.87
CA ALA A 16 1.46 -7.27 -11.72
C ALA A 16 2.38 -6.30 -10.96
N LEU A 17 1.80 -5.44 -10.11
CA LEU A 17 2.56 -4.58 -9.21
C LEU A 17 3.45 -5.40 -8.27
N VAL A 18 2.92 -6.45 -7.65
CA VAL A 18 3.69 -7.34 -6.75
C VAL A 18 4.85 -8.02 -7.49
N THR A 19 4.63 -8.49 -8.72
CA THR A 19 5.70 -9.02 -9.58
C THR A 19 6.77 -7.97 -9.85
N LEU A 20 6.38 -6.73 -10.19
CA LEU A 20 7.32 -5.62 -10.37
C LEU A 20 8.14 -5.34 -9.11
N LEU A 21 7.50 -5.29 -7.93
CA LEU A 21 8.19 -5.05 -6.66
C LEU A 21 9.21 -6.14 -6.34
N ARG A 22 8.86 -7.41 -6.59
CA ARG A 22 9.74 -8.55 -6.42
C ARG A 22 10.94 -8.50 -7.38
N GLU A 23 10.67 -8.39 -8.67
CA GLU A 23 11.67 -8.61 -9.71
C GLU A 23 12.53 -7.36 -9.97
N GLN A 24 11.93 -6.18 -9.91
CA GLN A 24 12.59 -4.92 -10.33
C GLN A 24 12.96 -4.01 -9.17
N ARG A 25 12.38 -4.21 -7.98
CA ARG A 25 12.69 -3.42 -6.77
C ARG A 25 13.35 -4.26 -5.68
N ASN A 26 13.53 -5.56 -5.93
CA ASN A 26 14.23 -6.50 -5.05
C ASN A 26 13.64 -6.52 -3.62
N ILE A 27 12.30 -6.40 -3.51
CA ILE A 27 11.60 -6.66 -2.24
C ILE A 27 11.54 -8.16 -2.03
N ARG A 28 12.03 -8.64 -0.88
CA ARG A 28 12.24 -10.07 -0.61
C ARG A 28 11.33 -10.62 0.49
N ASP A 29 10.83 -9.79 1.38
CA ASP A 29 9.87 -10.23 2.41
C ASP A 29 8.52 -10.60 1.77
N GLU A 30 8.26 -11.90 1.66
CA GLU A 30 7.00 -12.46 1.15
C GLU A 30 5.77 -11.99 1.90
N ARG A 31 5.90 -11.69 3.21
CA ARG A 31 4.79 -11.19 4.02
C ARG A 31 4.41 -9.78 3.58
N VAL A 32 5.42 -8.95 3.27
CA VAL A 32 5.21 -7.58 2.74
C VAL A 32 4.56 -7.64 1.36
N LEU A 33 5.04 -8.51 0.47
CA LEU A 33 4.44 -8.70 -0.85
C LEU A 33 2.99 -9.21 -0.76
N ALA A 34 2.71 -10.13 0.16
CA ALA A 34 1.37 -10.61 0.42
C ALA A 34 0.45 -9.50 0.99
N ALA A 35 0.94 -8.68 1.92
CA ALA A 35 0.21 -7.54 2.48
C ALA A 35 -0.18 -6.53 1.38
N ILE A 36 0.77 -6.16 0.52
CA ILE A 36 0.51 -5.28 -0.63
C ILE A 36 -0.50 -5.91 -1.60
N ASN A 37 -0.44 -7.24 -1.80
CA ASN A 37 -1.40 -7.94 -2.63
C ASN A 37 -2.80 -8.00 -2.02
N ALA A 38 -2.92 -7.98 -0.70
CA ALA A 38 -4.19 -7.99 0.03
C ALA A 38 -4.87 -6.61 0.03
N VAL A 39 -4.10 -5.52 0.08
CA VAL A 39 -4.65 -4.16 0.18
C VAL A 39 -5.02 -3.60 -1.22
N PRO A 40 -6.30 -3.27 -1.47
CA PRO A 40 -6.74 -2.73 -2.75
C PRO A 40 -6.38 -1.24 -2.86
N ARG A 41 -5.14 -0.94 -3.31
CA ARG A 41 -4.59 0.42 -3.42
C ARG A 41 -5.51 1.43 -4.13
N HIS A 42 -6.34 1.01 -5.08
CA HIS A 42 -7.28 1.88 -5.78
C HIS A 42 -8.41 2.46 -4.91
N LEU A 43 -8.71 1.87 -3.75
CA LEU A 43 -9.69 2.43 -2.80
C LEU A 43 -9.17 3.67 -2.07
N PHE A 44 -7.88 3.95 -2.18
CA PHE A 44 -7.19 5.11 -1.61
C PHE A 44 -7.03 6.24 -2.63
N PHE A 45 -7.74 6.15 -3.76
CA PHE A 45 -7.76 7.13 -4.84
C PHE A 45 -9.19 7.62 -5.08
N GLU A 46 -9.32 8.86 -5.57
CA GLU A 46 -10.58 9.28 -6.19
C GLU A 46 -10.84 8.45 -7.47
N PRO A 47 -12.11 8.17 -7.82
CA PRO A 47 -12.47 7.40 -9.01
C PRO A 47 -11.81 7.89 -10.31
N ALA A 48 -11.62 9.20 -10.45
CA ALA A 48 -11.00 9.81 -11.63
C ALA A 48 -9.53 9.39 -11.82
N PHE A 49 -8.85 8.98 -10.75
CA PHE A 49 -7.41 8.67 -10.76
C PHE A 49 -7.12 7.18 -10.55
N GLU A 50 -8.14 6.33 -10.52
CA GLU A 50 -8.05 4.87 -10.33
C GLU A 50 -7.03 4.21 -11.28
N ALA A 51 -6.93 4.70 -12.53
CA ALA A 51 -5.98 4.19 -13.52
C ALA A 51 -4.51 4.30 -13.08
N HIS A 52 -4.18 5.16 -12.12
CA HIS A 52 -2.84 5.35 -11.59
C HIS A 52 -2.53 4.50 -10.36
N ALA A 53 -3.52 3.83 -9.77
CA ALA A 53 -3.40 3.20 -8.46
C ALA A 53 -2.29 2.14 -8.39
N TYR A 54 -2.03 1.42 -9.47
CA TYR A 54 -1.07 0.32 -9.53
C TYR A 54 0.20 0.64 -10.32
N HIS A 55 0.43 1.92 -10.63
CA HIS A 55 1.71 2.35 -11.15
C HIS A 55 2.69 2.52 -9.99
N ASP A 56 3.93 2.10 -10.18
CA ASP A 56 4.99 2.30 -9.19
C ASP A 56 5.48 3.77 -9.19
N LYS A 57 4.61 4.69 -8.77
CA LYS A 57 4.88 6.12 -8.63
C LYS A 57 4.13 6.71 -7.42
N ALA A 58 4.65 7.81 -6.88
CA ALA A 58 3.87 8.65 -6.00
C ALA A 58 2.75 9.35 -6.80
N PHE A 59 1.63 9.67 -6.15
CA PHE A 59 0.52 10.35 -6.82
C PHE A 59 -0.15 11.38 -5.90
N PRO A 60 -0.53 12.58 -6.37
CA PRO A 60 -1.24 13.57 -5.57
C PRO A 60 -2.62 13.07 -5.11
N ILE A 61 -2.99 13.33 -3.85
CA ILE A 61 -4.28 12.91 -3.26
C ILE A 61 -5.11 14.07 -2.71
N GLY A 62 -4.79 15.31 -3.11
CA GLY A 62 -5.40 16.53 -2.56
C GLY A 62 -4.63 17.10 -1.38
N GLU A 63 -5.01 18.32 -0.95
CA GLU A 63 -4.42 19.02 0.21
C GLU A 63 -2.89 19.12 0.22
N GLY A 64 -2.25 19.13 -0.96
CA GLY A 64 -0.78 19.15 -1.08
C GLY A 64 -0.09 17.83 -0.75
N GLN A 65 -0.84 16.78 -0.41
CA GLN A 65 -0.33 15.47 -0.01
C GLN A 65 -0.19 14.52 -1.20
N THR A 66 0.62 13.47 -1.01
CA THR A 66 0.81 12.41 -2.00
C THR A 66 0.63 11.04 -1.37
N ILE A 67 0.03 10.10 -2.11
CA ILE A 67 0.14 8.68 -1.77
C ILE A 67 1.50 8.18 -2.24
N SER A 68 2.28 7.63 -1.30
CA SER A 68 3.64 7.13 -1.53
C SER A 68 3.70 6.08 -2.62
N GLN A 69 4.82 6.05 -3.35
CA GLN A 69 5.13 5.02 -4.34
C GLN A 69 5.04 3.60 -3.70
N PRO A 70 4.44 2.61 -4.37
CA PRO A 70 4.37 1.23 -3.87
C PRO A 70 5.71 0.64 -3.46
N SER A 71 6.79 0.90 -4.20
CA SER A 71 8.13 0.42 -3.84
C SER A 71 8.68 1.07 -2.57
N THR A 72 8.40 2.36 -2.32
CA THR A 72 8.72 3.01 -1.04
C THR A 72 7.97 2.37 0.11
N VAL A 73 6.67 2.14 -0.05
CA VAL A 73 5.83 1.45 0.95
C VAL A 73 6.39 0.06 1.27
N ALA A 74 6.70 -0.73 0.24
CA ALA A 74 7.25 -2.06 0.39
C ALA A 74 8.61 -2.05 1.10
N TYR A 75 9.52 -1.19 0.65
CA TYR A 75 10.87 -1.08 1.19
C TYR A 75 10.87 -0.64 2.66
N GLN A 76 10.12 0.41 3.00
CA GLN A 76 9.99 0.86 4.39
C GLN A 76 9.41 -0.24 5.29
N THR A 77 8.39 -0.94 4.80
CA THR A 77 7.75 -2.03 5.55
C THR A 77 8.70 -3.21 5.77
N GLU A 78 9.51 -3.58 4.77
CA GLU A 78 10.53 -4.62 4.88
C GLU A 78 11.61 -4.25 5.90
N LEU A 79 12.07 -2.99 5.91
CA LEU A 79 13.05 -2.49 6.87
C LEU A 79 12.56 -2.52 8.32
N LEU A 80 11.25 -2.37 8.56
CA LEU A 80 10.69 -2.43 9.91
C LEU A 80 10.85 -3.82 10.54
N GLY A 81 11.04 -4.88 9.75
CA GLY A 81 11.24 -6.23 10.26
C GLY A 81 10.11 -6.69 11.18
N ILE A 82 8.86 -6.35 10.83
CA ILE A 82 7.69 -6.49 11.69
C ILE A 82 7.52 -7.96 12.13
N ARG A 83 7.31 -8.15 13.44
CA ARG A 83 7.05 -9.43 14.09
C ARG A 83 5.66 -9.41 14.76
N PRO A 84 4.98 -10.57 14.85
CA PRO A 84 3.71 -10.67 15.56
C PRO A 84 3.80 -10.12 16.99
N GLY A 85 2.75 -9.41 17.42
CA GLY A 85 2.66 -8.80 18.75
C GLY A 85 3.42 -7.48 18.94
N GLN A 86 4.10 -6.96 17.92
CA GLN A 86 4.68 -5.62 17.98
C GLN A 86 3.59 -4.53 17.89
N ARG A 87 3.86 -3.40 18.55
CA ARG A 87 3.06 -2.17 18.44
C ARG A 87 3.74 -1.23 17.46
N LEU A 88 2.98 -0.72 16.51
CA LEU A 88 3.47 0.17 15.46
C LEU A 88 2.80 1.54 15.58
N LEU A 89 3.58 2.59 15.36
CA LEU A 89 3.09 3.96 15.21
C LEU A 89 3.52 4.44 13.82
N GLU A 90 2.55 4.79 12.99
CA GLU A 90 2.76 5.53 11.75
C GLU A 90 2.56 7.03 12.03
N VAL A 91 3.42 7.87 11.45
CA VAL A 91 3.30 9.33 11.50
C VAL A 91 3.12 9.83 10.07
N GLY A 92 2.01 10.53 9.82
CA GLY A 92 1.54 10.92 8.50
C GLY A 92 0.67 9.84 7.86
N THR A 93 -0.58 9.74 8.31
CA THR A 93 -1.56 8.77 7.75
C THR A 93 -1.77 9.02 6.25
N GLY A 94 -1.88 10.28 5.84
CA GLY A 94 -2.19 10.70 4.48
C GLY A 94 -3.41 9.96 3.92
N SER A 95 -3.22 9.25 2.81
CA SER A 95 -4.28 8.41 2.23
C SER A 95 -4.73 7.25 3.13
N GLY A 96 -3.89 6.78 4.05
CA GLY A 96 -4.11 5.55 4.83
C GLY A 96 -3.65 4.26 4.14
N TYR A 97 -3.02 4.32 2.96
CA TYR A 97 -2.57 3.12 2.26
C TYR A 97 -1.44 2.39 3.00
N GLN A 98 -0.43 3.11 3.49
CA GLN A 98 0.67 2.52 4.27
C GLN A 98 0.13 1.93 5.57
N PHE A 99 -0.71 2.66 6.32
CA PHE A 99 -1.47 2.15 7.46
C PHE A 99 -2.14 0.79 7.16
N ALA A 100 -2.92 0.72 6.07
CA ALA A 100 -3.64 -0.51 5.71
C ALA A 100 -2.70 -1.68 5.42
N VAL A 101 -1.53 -1.42 4.81
CA VAL A 101 -0.48 -2.44 4.59
C VAL A 101 0.11 -2.89 5.93
N LEU A 102 0.39 -1.99 6.86
CA LEU A 102 0.90 -2.33 8.20
C LEU A 102 -0.11 -3.17 9.00
N CYS A 103 -1.40 -2.88 8.88
CA CYS A 103 -2.47 -3.65 9.52
C CYS A 103 -2.60 -5.09 8.98
N GLN A 104 -2.02 -5.42 7.82
CA GLN A 104 -1.92 -6.81 7.37
C GLN A 104 -0.79 -7.60 8.06
N LEU A 105 0.13 -6.90 8.73
CA LEU A 105 1.36 -7.46 9.30
C LEU A 105 1.40 -7.43 10.83
N ALA A 106 0.60 -6.57 11.47
CA ALA A 106 0.52 -6.43 12.92
C ALA A 106 -0.91 -6.11 13.38
N ASP A 107 -1.27 -6.62 14.55
CA ASP A 107 -2.60 -6.42 15.15
C ASP A 107 -2.75 -5.06 15.86
N ASN A 108 -1.63 -4.40 16.19
CA ASN A 108 -1.61 -3.16 16.95
C ASN A 108 -0.84 -2.07 16.19
N VAL A 109 -1.57 -1.38 15.31
CA VAL A 109 -1.06 -0.25 14.52
C VAL A 109 -1.86 0.98 14.87
N GLN A 110 -1.16 2.05 15.25
CA GLN A 110 -1.71 3.38 15.45
C GLN A 110 -1.14 4.31 14.39
N SER A 111 -1.91 5.31 13.97
CA SER A 111 -1.47 6.31 13.00
C SER A 111 -1.91 7.69 13.47
N ILE A 112 -1.10 8.71 13.17
CA ILE A 112 -1.41 10.12 13.43
C ILE A 112 -1.23 10.92 12.14
N GLU A 113 -2.03 11.97 11.97
CA GLU A 113 -1.90 13.01 10.93
C GLU A 113 -1.72 14.38 11.61
#